data_AF-A0A820NWR4-F1
#
_entry.id   AF-A0A820NWR4-F1
#
_cell.length_a   1.000
_cell.length_b   1.000
_cell.length_c   1.000
_cell.angle_alpha   90.00
_cell.angle_beta   90.00
_cell.angle_gamma   90.00
#
_symmetry.space_group_name_H-M   'P 1'
#
loop_
_entity.id
_entity.type
_entity.pdbx_description
1 polymer ?
#
loop_
_entity_poly.entity_id
_entity_poly.type
_entity_poly.pdbx_seq_one_letter_code
_entity_poly.pdbx_strand_id
1 'polypeptide(L)'
;VVTFRNQAGQSTNEQNNMSNNSSGSGSAQVTPSPTDKLERIQIYEDLLFVCYRDDYILVLRKSDSNTYMYEHLISVKYKTGDSTPIESFLVYNKQLWISTGCIIHIFNINNTKNKDLYDLLMKKPVDDDHLITMLGFSGYIWAGSLRGNVYVF
;
A
#
# COMPACT_ATOMS: atom_id res chain seq x y z
N VAL A 1 15.81 10.43 13.68
CA VAL A 1 16.12 9.02 13.33
C VAL A 1 14.86 8.22 13.57
N VAL A 2 14.27 7.63 12.53
CA VAL A 2 13.10 6.74 12.65
C VAL A 2 13.65 5.32 12.84
N THR A 3 13.22 4.62 13.87
CA THR A 3 13.71 3.28 14.22
C THR A 3 12.63 2.25 13.94
N PHE A 4 12.94 1.23 13.14
CA PHE A 4 12.03 0.14 12.81
C PHE A 4 12.26 -1.06 13.75
N ARG A 5 11.19 -1.63 14.30
CA ARG A 5 11.25 -2.90 15.04
C ARG A 5 10.40 -3.95 14.32
N ASN A 6 11.07 -4.98 13.80
CA ASN A 6 10.41 -6.17 13.29
C ASN A 6 10.08 -7.11 14.46
N GLN A 7 8.82 -7.56 14.58
CA GLN A 7 8.47 -8.64 15.49
C GLN A 7 8.64 -9.98 14.78
N ALA A 8 9.87 -10.49 14.74
CA ALA A 8 10.14 -11.88 14.40
C ALA A 8 10.79 -12.55 15.63
N GLY A 9 10.00 -13.35 16.34
CA GLY A 9 10.45 -14.12 17.49
C GLY A 9 9.72 -15.46 17.61
N GLN A 10 10.39 -16.52 17.12
CA GLN A 10 10.30 -17.96 17.48
C GLN A 10 9.02 -18.73 17.03
N SER A 11 9.05 -19.97 16.52
CA SER A 11 10.04 -21.06 16.58
C SER A 11 9.91 -22.04 15.40
N THR A 12 11.03 -22.63 14.97
CA THR A 12 11.14 -23.83 14.12
C THR A 12 10.45 -25.04 14.76
N ASN A 13 9.70 -25.81 13.98
CA ASN A 13 9.58 -27.27 14.10
C ASN A 13 9.02 -27.87 12.79
N GLU A 14 9.77 -28.78 12.20
CA GLU A 14 9.33 -29.66 11.11
C GLU A 14 8.37 -30.73 11.66
N GLN A 15 7.17 -30.87 11.07
CA GLN A 15 6.52 -32.19 10.96
C GLN A 15 5.41 -32.20 9.89
N ASN A 16 5.56 -33.12 8.94
CA ASN A 16 4.59 -33.50 7.91
C ASN A 16 3.22 -33.89 8.51
N ASN A 17 2.11 -33.40 7.94
CA ASN A 17 1.06 -34.26 7.34
C ASN A 17 -0.14 -33.48 6.76
N MET A 18 -0.45 -33.82 5.51
CA MET A 18 -1.77 -34.03 4.91
C MET A 18 -2.81 -32.89 4.87
N SER A 19 -2.95 -32.34 3.66
CA SER A 19 -4.20 -32.01 2.93
C SER A 19 -5.34 -31.30 3.69
N ASN A 20 -5.52 -30.00 3.42
CA ASN A 20 -6.86 -29.49 3.12
C ASN A 20 -6.81 -28.26 2.20
N ASN A 21 -7.61 -28.38 1.15
CA ASN A 21 -7.79 -27.44 0.06
C ASN A 21 -8.44 -26.15 0.60
N SER A 22 -7.70 -25.05 0.62
CA SER A 22 -8.25 -23.70 0.72
C SER A 22 -7.47 -22.81 -0.25
N SER A 23 -8.16 -22.31 -1.28
CA SER A 23 -7.67 -21.30 -2.21
C SER A 23 -7.54 -19.96 -1.49
N GLY A 24 -6.58 -19.87 -0.58
CA GLY A 24 -6.20 -18.65 0.11
C GLY A 24 -5.25 -17.83 -0.76
N SER A 25 -5.64 -16.60 -1.08
CA SER A 25 -4.71 -15.54 -1.47
C SER A 25 -3.64 -15.44 -0.38
N GLY A 26 -2.48 -16.04 -0.62
CA GLY A 26 -1.38 -15.99 0.33
C GLY A 26 -0.90 -14.55 0.47
N SER A 27 -1.06 -13.96 1.66
CA SER A 27 -0.36 -12.73 1.98
C SER A 27 1.14 -13.05 1.98
N ALA A 28 1.85 -12.68 0.93
CA ALA A 28 3.30 -12.75 0.94
C ALA A 28 3.80 -11.86 2.08
N GLN A 29 4.35 -12.45 3.14
CA GLN A 29 4.93 -11.70 4.24
C GLN A 29 6.24 -11.10 3.74
N VAL A 30 6.18 -9.84 3.29
CA VAL A 30 7.39 -9.12 2.90
C VAL A 30 7.94 -8.40 4.13
N THR A 31 9.14 -8.78 4.53
CA THR A 31 9.85 -8.16 5.65
C THR A 31 10.71 -7.00 5.11
N PRO A 32 10.48 -5.74 5.54
CA PRO A 32 11.35 -4.62 5.21
C PRO A 32 12.77 -4.84 5.75
N SER A 33 13.78 -4.60 4.92
CA SER A 33 15.19 -4.58 5.29
C SER A 33 15.61 -3.17 5.72
N PRO A 34 16.54 -3.01 6.68
CA PRO A 34 17.13 -1.70 7.03
C PRO A 34 17.81 -0.98 5.86
N THR A 35 18.18 -1.71 4.80
CA THR A 35 18.81 -1.16 3.59
C THR A 35 17.80 -0.76 2.51
N ASP A 36 16.51 -1.06 2.71
CA ASP A 36 15.50 -0.77 1.70
C ASP A 36 15.27 0.73 1.62
N LYS A 37 15.25 1.25 0.38
CA LYS A 37 14.93 2.65 0.13
C LYS A 37 13.44 2.85 0.34
N LEU A 38 13.12 3.77 1.23
CA LEU A 38 11.76 4.25 1.42
C LEU A 38 11.59 5.47 0.51
N GLU A 39 10.78 5.30 -0.53
CA GLU A 39 10.49 6.34 -1.49
C GLU A 39 9.03 6.75 -1.35
N ARG A 40 8.72 8.04 -1.55
CA ARG A 40 7.37 8.62 -1.46
C ARG A 40 6.68 8.27 -0.12
N ILE A 41 6.66 9.23 0.79
CA ILE A 41 6.19 9.03 2.15
C ILE A 41 5.02 9.98 2.43
N GLN A 42 3.96 9.46 3.07
CA GLN A 42 2.88 10.29 3.57
C GLN A 42 2.45 9.84 4.96
N ILE A 43 2.20 10.82 5.83
CA ILE A 43 1.69 10.59 7.19
C ILE A 43 0.22 10.96 7.20
N TYR A 44 -0.61 10.12 7.81
CA TYR A 44 -2.03 10.37 8.02
C TYR A 44 -2.44 9.84 9.39
N GLU A 45 -2.86 10.74 10.29
CA GLU A 45 -3.10 10.42 11.71
C GLU A 45 -1.86 9.73 12.33
N ASP A 46 -2.02 8.53 12.88
CA ASP A 46 -0.95 7.73 13.48
C ASP A 46 -0.32 6.74 12.49
N LEU A 47 -0.59 6.88 11.18
CA LEU A 47 -0.12 5.98 10.13
C LEU A 47 0.93 6.65 9.25
N LEU A 48 1.93 5.86 8.87
CA LEU A 48 2.97 6.19 7.91
C LEU A 48 2.83 5.25 6.71
N PHE A 49 2.54 5.83 5.55
CA PHE A 49 2.42 5.12 4.27
C PHE A 49 3.69 5.38 3.45
N VAL A 50 4.25 4.30 2.90
CA VAL A 50 5.52 4.35 2.18
C VAL A 50 5.46 3.46 0.95
N CYS A 51 5.91 3.97 -0.19
CA CYS A 51 6.12 3.12 -1.36
C CYS A 51 7.36 2.23 -1.12
N TYR A 52 7.19 0.94 -1.30
CA TYR A 52 8.17 -0.07 -0.98
C TYR A 52 8.31 -1.06 -2.14
N ARG A 53 9.56 -1.22 -2.63
CA ARG A 53 9.91 -2.06 -3.79
C ARG A 53 9.12 -1.75 -5.06
N ASP A 54 8.69 -0.50 -5.20
CA ASP A 54 7.87 0.04 -6.29
C ASP A 54 6.45 -0.52 -6.41
N ASP A 55 6.08 -1.64 -5.79
CA ASP A 55 4.80 -2.32 -6.02
C ASP A 55 3.98 -2.61 -4.74
N TYR A 56 4.50 -2.18 -3.58
CA TYR A 56 3.77 -2.24 -2.31
C TYR A 56 3.65 -0.88 -1.65
N ILE A 57 2.56 -0.69 -0.92
CA ILE A 57 2.49 0.32 0.13
C ILE A 57 2.71 -0.36 1.48
N LEU A 58 3.83 -0.04 2.11
CA LEU A 58 4.11 -0.40 3.50
C LEU A 58 3.39 0.59 4.40
N VAL A 59 2.55 0.06 5.29
CA VAL A 59 1.82 0.84 6.29
C VAL A 59 2.38 0.54 7.68
N LEU A 60 2.77 1.59 8.38
CA LEU A 60 3.34 1.52 9.71
C LEU A 60 2.51 2.35 10.69
N ARG A 61 2.30 1.83 11.89
CA ARG A 61 1.60 2.53 12.97
C ARG A 61 2.58 3.16 13.93
N LYS A 62 2.33 4.41 14.30
CA LYS A 62 3.03 5.06 15.41
C LYS A 62 2.74 4.31 16.71
N SER A 63 3.77 3.77 17.35
CA SER A 63 3.66 3.08 18.65
C SER A 63 4.00 3.98 19.83
N ASP A 64 4.88 4.95 19.63
CA ASP A 64 5.27 5.98 20.60
C ASP A 64 5.67 7.27 19.86
N SER A 65 6.24 8.27 20.55
CA SER A 65 6.56 9.56 19.92
C SER A 65 7.48 9.49 18.69
N ASN A 66 8.34 8.46 18.57
CA ASN A 66 9.35 8.37 17.53
C ASN A 66 9.48 6.98 16.86
N THR A 67 8.71 5.99 17.30
CA THR A 67 8.77 4.62 16.80
C THR A 67 7.52 4.29 16.00
N TYR A 68 7.75 3.66 14.85
CA TYR A 68 6.70 3.07 14.03
C TYR A 68 6.85 1.54 14.04
N MET A 69 5.71 0.86 14.16
CA MET A 69 5.60 -0.59 14.10
C MET A 69 4.94 -1.02 12.80
N TYR A 70 5.32 -2.18 12.29
CA TYR A 70 4.64 -2.80 11.16
C TYR A 70 3.15 -2.95 11.45
N GLU A 71 2.31 -2.52 10.51
CA GLU A 71 0.86 -2.73 10.56
C GLU A 71 0.38 -3.57 9.39
N HIS A 72 0.71 -3.15 8.17
CA HIS A 72 0.18 -3.80 6.99
C HIS A 72 1.06 -3.59 5.76
N LEU A 73 0.87 -4.44 4.76
CA LEU A 73 1.50 -4.32 3.45
C LEU A 73 0.41 -4.48 2.38
N ILE A 74 0.16 -3.42 1.63
CA ILE A 74 -0.83 -3.42 0.55
C ILE A 74 -0.11 -3.72 -0.74
N SER A 75 -0.50 -4.80 -1.41
CA SER A 75 0.02 -5.18 -2.72
C SER A 75 -0.94 -4.77 -3.82
N VAL A 76 -0.46 -4.00 -4.79
CA VAL A 76 -1.25 -3.64 -5.98
C VAL A 76 -0.82 -4.53 -7.15
N LYS A 77 -1.17 -5.82 -7.05
CA LYS A 77 -0.89 -6.81 -8.11
C LYS A 77 -2.07 -6.99 -9.05
N TYR A 78 -1.77 -7.26 -10.32
CA TYR A 78 -2.77 -7.81 -11.25
C TYR A 78 -2.97 -9.31 -11.00
N LYS A 79 -4.13 -9.82 -11.41
CA LYS A 79 -4.48 -11.26 -11.28
C LYS A 79 -3.48 -12.20 -11.97
N THR A 80 -2.68 -11.71 -12.91
CA THR A 80 -1.66 -12.50 -13.63
C THR A 80 -0.38 -12.72 -12.82
N GLY A 81 -0.24 -12.09 -11.65
CA GLY A 81 0.96 -12.17 -10.82
C GLY A 81 1.99 -11.09 -11.11
N ASP A 82 1.82 -10.34 -12.20
CA ASP A 82 2.66 -9.19 -12.52
C ASP A 82 2.34 -8.01 -11.60
N SER A 83 3.39 -7.44 -11.01
CA SER A 83 3.32 -6.19 -10.27
C SER A 83 3.45 -5.02 -11.23
N THR A 84 2.58 -4.03 -11.07
CA THR A 84 2.72 -2.75 -11.77
C THR A 84 3.31 -1.74 -10.79
N PRO A 85 4.33 -0.96 -11.21
CA PRO A 85 4.87 0.10 -10.37
C PRO A 85 3.78 1.07 -9.89
N ILE A 86 3.91 1.45 -8.64
CA ILE A 86 3.19 2.54 -8.00
C ILE A 86 3.87 3.82 -8.46
N GLU A 87 3.12 4.60 -9.21
CA GLU A 87 3.61 5.88 -9.76
C GLU A 87 3.39 7.00 -8.75
N SER A 88 2.24 7.00 -8.09
CA SER A 88 1.87 7.97 -7.08
C SER A 88 0.90 7.35 -6.08
N PHE A 89 0.88 7.89 -4.87
CA PHE A 89 -0.20 7.62 -3.93
C PHE A 89 -0.55 8.88 -3.15
N LEU A 90 -1.79 8.92 -2.69
CA LEU A 90 -2.35 10.00 -1.89
C LEU A 90 -3.23 9.39 -0.80
N VAL A 91 -3.00 9.80 0.43
CA VAL A 91 -3.84 9.51 1.57
C VAL A 91 -4.63 10.75 1.93
N TYR A 92 -5.95 10.63 1.88
CA TYR A 92 -6.86 11.72 2.21
C TYR A 92 -8.23 11.17 2.65
N ASN A 93 -8.85 11.80 3.65
CA ASN A 93 -10.20 11.49 4.10
C ASN A 93 -10.47 9.99 4.32
N LYS A 94 -9.58 9.32 5.07
CA LYS A 94 -9.63 7.87 5.33
C LYS A 94 -9.61 7.00 4.07
N GLN A 95 -9.04 7.50 2.98
CA GLN A 95 -8.83 6.73 1.75
C GLN A 95 -7.38 6.77 1.33
N LEU A 96 -6.87 5.64 0.86
CA LEU A 96 -5.58 5.52 0.20
C LEU A 96 -5.83 5.35 -1.29
N TRP A 97 -5.40 6.34 -2.06
CA TRP A 97 -5.45 6.38 -3.50
C TRP A 97 -4.07 5.99 -4.03
N ILE A 98 -3.99 5.01 -4.91
CA ILE A 98 -2.74 4.53 -5.49
C ILE A 98 -2.89 4.51 -7.01
N SER A 99 -1.99 5.19 -7.73
CA SER A 99 -1.91 5.06 -9.18
C SER A 99 -0.91 3.98 -9.58
N THR A 100 -1.36 3.10 -10.46
CA THR A 100 -0.52 2.09 -11.13
C THR A 100 -0.86 2.11 -12.63
N GLY A 101 0.04 2.64 -13.44
CA GLY A 101 -0.27 2.83 -14.86
C GLY A 101 -1.38 3.88 -15.07
N CYS A 102 -2.42 3.48 -15.80
CA CYS A 102 -3.64 4.26 -16.04
C CYS A 102 -4.79 3.92 -15.07
N ILE A 103 -4.55 3.11 -14.04
CA ILE A 103 -5.57 2.71 -13.07
C ILE A 103 -5.30 3.35 -11.71
N ILE A 104 -6.34 3.91 -11.12
CA ILE A 104 -6.34 4.41 -9.74
C ILE A 104 -7.08 3.41 -8.86
N HIS A 105 -6.38 2.87 -7.88
CA HIS A 105 -6.90 2.00 -6.85
C HIS A 105 -7.24 2.80 -5.61
N ILE A 106 -8.45 2.64 -5.09
CA ILE A 106 -8.90 3.38 -3.90
C ILE A 106 -9.20 2.37 -2.82
N PHE A 107 -8.48 2.47 -1.71
CA PHE A 107 -8.63 1.66 -0.53
C PHE A 107 -9.25 2.48 0.59
N ASN A 108 -10.10 1.85 1.39
CA ASN A 108 -10.52 2.42 2.65
C ASN A 108 -9.38 2.31 3.67
N ILE A 109 -9.25 3.28 4.58
CA ILE A 109 -8.35 3.23 5.71
C ILE A 109 -9.22 3.16 6.96
N ASN A 110 -9.50 1.93 7.39
CA ASN A 110 -10.19 1.69 8.64
C ASN A 110 -9.17 1.69 9.78
N ASN A 111 -9.09 2.79 10.52
CA ASN A 111 -8.20 2.93 11.68
C ASN A 111 -8.68 2.14 12.92
N THR A 112 -9.50 1.10 12.74
CA THR A 112 -9.95 0.21 13.83
C THR A 112 -9.16 -1.10 13.74
N LYS A 113 -8.77 -1.68 14.88
CA LYS A 113 -7.94 -2.91 14.95
C LYS A 113 -8.62 -4.20 14.43
N ASN A 114 -9.63 -4.08 13.56
CA ASN A 114 -10.33 -5.21 12.97
C ASN A 114 -9.61 -5.72 11.71
N LYS A 115 -9.96 -6.93 11.28
CA LYS A 115 -9.27 -7.67 10.20
C LYS A 115 -9.30 -6.98 8.82
N ASP A 116 -10.13 -5.96 8.63
CA ASP A 116 -10.40 -5.31 7.34
C ASP A 116 -9.91 -3.84 7.34
N LEU A 117 -8.63 -3.63 7.67
CA LEU A 117 -8.07 -2.28 7.79
C LEU A 117 -7.93 -1.55 6.43
N TYR A 118 -7.78 -2.30 5.32
CA TYR A 118 -7.42 -1.76 4.01
C TYR A 118 -8.18 -2.42 2.83
N ASP A 119 -9.50 -2.32 2.84
CA ASP A 119 -10.33 -2.88 1.78
C ASP A 119 -10.26 -2.06 0.49
N LEU A 120 -10.09 -2.73 -0.65
CA LEU A 120 -10.21 -2.11 -1.96
C LEU A 120 -11.67 -1.70 -2.20
N LEU A 121 -11.94 -0.39 -2.20
CA LEU A 121 -13.26 0.18 -2.48
C LEU A 121 -13.58 0.13 -3.97
N MET A 122 -12.63 0.58 -4.81
CA MET A 122 -12.83 0.62 -6.25
C MET A 122 -11.51 0.69 -7.03
N LYS A 123 -11.59 0.34 -8.32
CA LYS A 123 -10.57 0.61 -9.33
C LYS A 123 -11.18 1.52 -10.38
N LYS A 124 -10.59 2.68 -10.60
CA LYS A 124 -11.02 3.63 -11.62
C LYS A 124 -9.97 3.67 -12.74
N PRO A 125 -10.26 3.10 -13.92
CA PRO A 125 -9.41 3.36 -15.08
C PRO A 125 -9.56 4.84 -15.46
N VAL A 126 -8.48 5.41 -15.94
CA VAL A 126 -8.45 6.75 -16.53
C VAL A 126 -8.28 6.58 -18.03
N ASP A 127 -9.11 7.29 -18.80
CA ASP A 127 -9.18 7.15 -20.26
C ASP A 127 -7.84 7.52 -20.95
N ASP A 128 -7.65 7.00 -22.15
CA ASP A 128 -6.57 7.28 -23.11
C ASP A 128 -5.15 6.71 -22.81
N ASP A 129 -5.02 5.63 -22.03
CA ASP A 129 -3.74 4.94 -21.79
C ASP A 129 -2.62 5.91 -21.35
N HIS A 130 -2.95 6.83 -20.45
CA HIS A 130 -1.98 7.76 -19.90
C HIS A 130 -1.51 7.33 -18.52
N LEU A 131 -0.19 7.24 -18.35
CA LEU A 131 0.44 6.98 -17.07
C LEU A 131 0.09 8.10 -16.08
N ILE A 132 -0.57 7.76 -14.98
CA ILE A 132 -0.91 8.70 -13.90
C ILE A 132 0.28 8.80 -12.95
N THR A 133 1.00 9.91 -13.04
CA THR A 133 2.26 10.14 -12.31
C THR A 133 2.09 10.96 -11.05
N MET A 134 0.94 11.62 -10.87
CA MET A 134 0.69 12.49 -9.72
C MET A 134 -0.74 12.30 -9.22
N LEU A 135 -0.89 12.25 -7.91
CA LEU A 135 -2.16 12.40 -7.20
C LEU A 135 -2.06 13.58 -6.24
N GLY A 136 -3.13 14.35 -6.12
CA GLY A 136 -3.16 15.47 -5.20
C GLY A 136 -4.56 15.86 -4.77
N PHE A 137 -4.62 16.75 -3.79
CA PHE A 137 -5.84 17.33 -3.28
C PHE A 137 -5.70 18.85 -3.21
N SER A 138 -6.64 19.57 -3.82
CA SER A 138 -6.77 21.03 -3.71
C SER A 138 -8.24 21.39 -3.86
N GLY A 139 -9.01 21.20 -2.79
CA GLY A 139 -10.48 21.31 -2.80
C GLY A 139 -11.19 20.11 -3.44
N TYR A 140 -10.59 19.54 -4.48
CA TYR A 140 -10.98 18.28 -5.13
C TYR A 140 -9.79 17.35 -5.24
N ILE A 141 -10.05 16.06 -5.35
CA ILE A 141 -9.01 15.07 -5.67
C ILE A 141 -8.71 15.19 -7.16
N TRP A 142 -7.43 15.19 -7.52
CA TRP A 142 -7.01 15.24 -8.90
C TRP A 142 -5.86 14.26 -9.17
N ALA A 143 -5.79 13.83 -10.43
CA ALA A 143 -4.74 12.98 -10.96
C ALA A 143 -4.09 13.67 -12.16
N GLY A 144 -2.76 13.80 -12.13
CA GLY A 144 -1.96 14.32 -13.23
C GLY A 144 -1.32 13.19 -14.02
N SER A 145 -1.41 13.25 -15.35
CA SER A 145 -0.73 12.29 -16.22
C SER A 145 0.63 12.76 -16.70
N LEU A 146 1.46 11.82 -17.15
CA LEU A 146 2.76 12.10 -17.77
C LEU A 146 2.65 13.06 -18.98
N ARG A 147 1.49 13.09 -19.66
CA ARG A 147 1.25 13.95 -20.83
C ARG A 147 0.68 15.34 -20.47
N GLY A 148 0.50 15.62 -19.18
CA GLY A 148 0.00 16.91 -18.70
C GLY A 148 -1.53 17.00 -18.62
N ASN A 149 -2.27 15.90 -18.79
CA ASN A 149 -3.71 15.90 -18.55
C ASN A 149 -3.98 15.90 -17.03
N VAL A 150 -5.05 16.57 -16.62
CA VAL A 150 -5.51 16.58 -15.23
C VAL A 150 -6.94 16.06 -15.17
N TYR A 151 -7.15 15.03 -14.37
CA TYR A 151 -8.45 14.41 -14.13
C TYR A 151 -8.91 14.80 -12.72
N VAL A 152 -10.13 15.32 -12.59
CA VAL A 152 -10.70 15.75 -11.31
C VAL A 152 -11.81 14.78 -10.90
N PHE A 153 -11.85 14.39 -9.62
CA PHE A 153 -12.73 13.39 -9.05
C PHE A 153 -13.68 14.00 -8.02
#